data_AF-A0A4Y7S5W9-F1
#
_entry.id   AF-A0A4Y7S5W9-F1
#
_cell.length_a   1.000
_cell.length_b   1.000
_cell.length_c   1.000
_cell.angle_alpha   90.00
_cell.angle_beta   90.00
_cell.angle_gamma   90.00
#
_symmetry.space_group_name_H-M   'P 1'
#
loop_
_entity.id
_entity.type
_entity.pdbx_description
1 polymer ?
#
loop_
_entity_poly.entity_id
_entity_poly.type
_entity_poly.pdbx_seq_one_letter_code
_entity_poly.pdbx_strand_id
1 'polypeptide(L)'
;MKIGITKNKIAAAAVICCVLAAAWFYGGNYAVKTTVPEQTAAVETGMSKPVENATPSGSEHFSESAPFSGAETTQAQKTEYETKPAGFTGSKTEDKTAENDSGQMVIDPETGKDRYLTDPAPPGKPRPVEWQDVTVNTELRLACTLSVTCKTILNNMDRFNKDKLEVLPADGVIYPSRTVAFYEGESVFNVLQREMKKHKIHMEFEMTPLYNSNYIEGINNIYEFDCGELSGWMYKVNGWFPNYGCSRYQLKDGDVIELVYTCDLGRDLGEEWLGQSGG
;
A
#
# COMPACT_ATOMS: atom_id res chain seq x y z
N MET A 1 31.23 -41.48 -7.02
CA MET A 1 30.96 -40.16 -7.59
C MET A 1 31.92 -39.17 -6.94
N LYS A 2 33.00 -38.76 -7.63
CA LYS A 2 34.00 -37.81 -7.07
C LYS A 2 33.51 -36.39 -7.36
N ILE A 3 33.09 -35.67 -6.32
CA ILE A 3 32.70 -34.26 -6.43
C ILE A 3 33.98 -33.43 -6.54
N GLY A 4 34.27 -32.93 -7.73
CA GLY A 4 35.38 -32.01 -7.97
C GLY A 4 35.03 -30.60 -7.49
N ILE A 5 35.45 -30.24 -6.28
CA ILE A 5 35.36 -28.86 -5.79
C ILE A 5 36.51 -28.07 -6.43
N THR A 6 36.18 -27.13 -7.31
CA THR A 6 37.17 -26.24 -7.95
C THR A 6 37.71 -25.22 -6.95
N LYS A 7 39.01 -24.91 -7.03
CA LYS A 7 39.74 -24.05 -6.08
C LYS A 7 39.06 -22.69 -5.80
N ASN A 8 38.32 -22.16 -6.78
CA ASN A 8 37.59 -20.90 -6.67
C ASN A 8 36.41 -20.99 -5.69
N LYS A 9 35.79 -22.17 -5.53
CA LYS A 9 34.69 -22.39 -4.57
C LYS A 9 35.21 -22.48 -3.13
N ILE A 10 36.44 -22.99 -2.94
CA ILE A 10 37.12 -23.03 -1.64
C ILE A 10 37.51 -21.61 -1.21
N ALA A 11 38.01 -20.80 -2.15
CA ALA A 11 38.34 -19.40 -1.88
C ALA A 11 37.11 -18.57 -1.49
N ALA A 12 35.99 -18.73 -2.22
CA ALA A 12 34.73 -18.05 -1.89
C ALA A 12 34.17 -18.46 -0.52
N ALA A 13 34.22 -19.76 -0.19
CA ALA A 13 33.78 -20.24 1.12
C ALA A 13 34.65 -19.72 2.27
N ALA A 14 35.97 -19.61 2.07
CA ALA A 14 36.89 -19.08 3.08
C ALA A 14 36.63 -17.58 3.36
N VAL A 15 36.35 -16.78 2.33
CA VAL A 15 36.03 -15.35 2.49
C VAL A 15 34.72 -15.16 3.25
N ILE A 16 33.68 -15.96 2.94
CA ILE A 16 32.40 -15.92 3.65
C ILE A 16 32.58 -16.29 5.13
N CYS A 17 33.35 -17.34 5.43
CA CYS A 17 33.65 -17.72 6.82
C CYS A 17 34.42 -16.62 7.58
N CYS A 18 35.36 -15.92 6.93
CA CYS A 18 36.08 -14.81 7.56
C CYS A 18 35.17 -13.60 7.86
N VAL A 19 34.24 -13.26 6.96
CA VAL A 19 33.26 -12.18 7.17
C VAL A 19 32.30 -12.53 8.32
N LEU A 20 31.84 -13.78 8.39
CA LEU A 20 30.95 -14.23 9.47
C LEU A 20 31.68 -14.28 10.83
N ALA A 21 32.96 -14.67 10.87
CA ALA A 21 33.77 -14.64 12.09
C ALA A 21 34.03 -13.20 12.57
N ALA A 22 34.24 -12.25 11.66
CA ALA A 22 34.37 -10.83 12.00
C ALA A 22 33.07 -10.26 12.58
N ALA A 23 31.90 -10.62 12.01
CA ALA A 23 30.60 -10.23 12.55
C ALA A 23 30.36 -10.80 13.96
N TRP A 24 30.86 -12.00 14.26
CA TRP A 24 30.75 -12.61 15.59
C TRP A 24 31.69 -11.95 16.62
N PHE A 25 32.91 -11.57 16.23
CA PHE A 25 33.87 -10.89 17.12
C PHE A 25 33.59 -9.41 17.33
N TYR A 26 32.97 -8.71 16.37
CA TYR A 26 32.73 -7.26 16.43
C TYR A 26 31.25 -6.86 16.60
N GLY A 27 30.31 -7.81 16.52
CA GLY A 27 28.86 -7.55 16.52
C GLY A 27 28.14 -7.73 17.86
N GLY A 28 28.79 -7.47 19.00
CA GLY A 28 28.20 -7.70 20.32
C GLY A 28 28.27 -6.52 21.28
N ASN A 29 27.37 -5.53 21.15
CA ASN A 29 26.74 -4.83 22.28
C ASN A 29 25.80 -3.68 21.83
N TYR A 30 24.50 -3.92 21.86
CA TYR A 30 23.52 -2.86 22.12
C TYR A 30 22.57 -3.33 23.23
N ALA A 31 23.12 -3.54 24.42
CA ALA A 31 22.36 -3.60 25.65
C ALA A 31 22.55 -2.25 26.37
N VAL A 32 21.64 -1.30 26.14
CA VAL A 32 21.51 -0.14 27.02
C VAL A 32 20.54 -0.54 28.12
N LYS A 33 21.09 -0.79 29.32
CA LYS A 33 20.34 -0.85 30.57
C LYS A 33 20.50 0.46 31.32
N THR A 34 19.35 1.02 31.66
CA THR A 34 19.03 1.78 32.89
C THR A 34 19.51 3.23 33.00
N THR A 35 18.56 4.17 33.13
CA THR A 35 18.32 4.93 34.38
C THR A 35 17.12 5.87 34.20
N VAL A 36 16.05 5.61 34.97
CA VAL A 36 14.98 6.59 35.29
C VAL A 36 15.35 7.18 36.65
N PRO A 37 15.42 8.52 36.81
CA PRO A 37 15.46 9.10 38.13
C PRO A 37 14.04 9.24 38.68
N GLU A 38 13.87 8.63 39.85
CA GLU A 38 12.80 8.84 40.82
C GLU A 38 12.88 10.27 41.39
N GLN A 39 11.77 11.00 41.37
CA GLN A 39 11.56 12.15 42.25
C GLN A 39 10.25 11.98 42.99
N THR A 40 10.41 11.79 44.29
CA THR A 40 9.41 11.77 45.34
C THR A 40 9.06 13.20 45.76
N ALA A 41 7.76 13.50 45.83
CA ALA A 41 7.19 14.46 46.76
C ALA A 41 5.71 14.07 47.02
N ALA A 42 5.46 13.50 48.19
CA ALA A 42 4.14 13.46 48.83
C ALA A 42 3.90 14.85 49.50
N VAL A 43 2.73 15.36 49.87
CA VAL A 43 1.54 14.88 50.61
C VAL A 43 0.47 16.00 50.34
N GLU A 44 -0.84 15.82 50.21
CA GLU A 44 -1.78 15.55 51.31
C GLU A 44 -3.24 15.37 50.85
N THR A 45 -3.86 14.33 51.42
CA THR A 45 -5.26 14.07 51.83
C THR A 45 -6.49 14.18 50.91
N GLY A 46 -7.31 13.12 50.98
CA GLY A 46 -8.71 13.08 50.56
C GLY A 46 -9.27 11.67 50.40
N MET A 47 -9.42 10.93 51.51
CA MET A 47 -9.91 9.55 51.57
C MET A 47 -11.45 9.51 51.67
N SER A 48 -12.13 8.73 50.82
CA SER A 48 -13.37 8.01 51.20
C SER A 48 -13.72 6.89 50.19
N LYS A 49 -13.82 5.66 50.70
CA LYS A 49 -14.53 4.48 50.18
C LYS A 49 -15.49 4.02 51.30
N PRO A 50 -16.34 2.99 51.13
CA PRO A 50 -17.10 2.53 49.96
C PRO A 50 -18.60 2.34 50.32
N VAL A 51 -19.47 1.99 49.35
CA VAL A 51 -20.73 1.27 49.65
C VAL A 51 -20.87 0.08 48.71
N GLU A 52 -20.98 -1.08 49.35
CA GLU A 52 -21.35 -2.40 48.84
C GLU A 52 -22.78 -2.70 49.31
N ASN A 53 -23.54 -3.42 48.48
CA ASN A 53 -24.69 -4.31 48.76
C ASN A 53 -25.64 -4.29 47.54
N ALA A 54 -26.29 -5.37 47.07
CA ALA A 54 -26.20 -6.81 47.25
C ALA A 54 -27.14 -7.43 46.18
N THR A 55 -26.80 -8.64 45.73
CA THR A 55 -27.57 -9.64 44.92
C THR A 55 -28.83 -10.15 45.68
N PRO A 56 -29.59 -11.23 45.32
CA PRO A 56 -29.77 -12.02 44.07
C PRO A 56 -31.22 -12.50 43.75
N SER A 57 -31.43 -13.17 42.60
CA SER A 57 -32.30 -14.36 42.40
C SER A 57 -32.15 -14.80 40.93
N GLY A 58 -31.61 -15.99 40.58
CA GLY A 58 -32.23 -17.32 40.67
C GLY A 58 -33.22 -17.48 39.49
N SER A 59 -33.12 -18.43 38.54
CA SER A 59 -32.78 -19.85 38.64
C SER A 59 -32.53 -20.50 37.26
N GLU A 60 -31.87 -21.67 37.31
CA GLU A 60 -31.39 -22.55 36.24
C GLU A 60 -32.46 -23.39 35.51
N HIS A 61 -32.15 -23.87 34.29
CA HIS A 61 -32.11 -25.29 33.89
C HIS A 61 -31.73 -25.42 32.38
N PHE A 62 -30.54 -25.91 32.01
CA PHE A 62 -30.20 -27.31 31.67
C PHE A 62 -30.89 -27.91 30.44
N SER A 63 -30.10 -28.14 29.36
CA SER A 63 -30.05 -29.44 28.68
C SER A 63 -28.84 -29.54 27.75
N GLU A 64 -28.07 -30.60 27.98
CA GLU A 64 -26.87 -31.06 27.29
C GLU A 64 -27.23 -32.17 26.28
N SER A 65 -26.59 -32.20 25.11
CA SER A 65 -26.16 -33.44 24.42
C SER A 65 -25.37 -33.14 23.14
N ALA A 66 -24.14 -33.67 23.05
CA ALA A 66 -23.30 -33.79 21.85
C ALA A 66 -23.58 -35.13 21.09
N PRO A 67 -22.72 -35.62 20.18
CA PRO A 67 -22.20 -35.09 18.91
C PRO A 67 -22.54 -36.01 17.70
N PHE A 68 -22.29 -35.59 16.46
CA PHE A 68 -22.11 -36.53 15.34
C PHE A 68 -21.06 -36.06 14.33
N SER A 69 -20.36 -37.05 13.77
CA SER A 69 -19.09 -37.01 13.06
C SER A 69 -19.28 -37.16 11.54
N GLY A 70 -18.42 -36.48 10.77
CA GLY A 70 -17.74 -37.03 9.59
C GLY A 70 -18.45 -36.99 8.23
N ALA A 71 -17.82 -36.30 7.26
CA ALA A 71 -17.40 -36.87 5.98
C ALA A 71 -16.56 -35.85 5.17
N GLU A 72 -15.37 -36.28 4.76
CA GLU A 72 -14.45 -35.62 3.82
C GLU A 72 -14.88 -35.80 2.34
N THR A 73 -14.11 -35.15 1.43
CA THR A 73 -13.81 -35.52 0.02
C THR A 73 -14.65 -34.75 -1.03
N THR A 74 -14.17 -34.13 -2.12
CA THR A 74 -12.83 -33.86 -2.71
C THR A 74 -12.98 -33.00 -3.98
N GLN A 75 -11.97 -32.14 -4.23
CA GLN A 75 -11.43 -31.57 -5.49
C GLN A 75 -12.35 -31.10 -6.63
N ALA A 76 -12.12 -29.84 -7.04
CA ALA A 76 -12.31 -29.37 -8.41
C ALA A 76 -10.97 -28.83 -8.95
N GLN A 77 -10.57 -29.37 -10.10
CA GLN A 77 -9.29 -29.15 -10.78
C GLN A 77 -9.20 -27.76 -11.44
N LYS A 78 -8.05 -27.10 -11.25
CA LYS A 78 -7.53 -26.05 -12.12
C LYS A 78 -6.99 -26.68 -13.41
N THR A 79 -7.47 -26.24 -14.56
CA THR A 79 -6.85 -26.49 -15.85
C THR A 79 -5.87 -25.38 -16.19
N GLU A 80 -4.65 -25.80 -16.43
CA GLU A 80 -3.47 -25.07 -16.86
C GLU A 80 -3.55 -24.86 -18.38
N TYR A 81 -3.34 -23.62 -18.86
CA TYR A 81 -3.04 -23.35 -20.27
C TYR A 81 -1.70 -22.62 -20.35
N GLU A 82 -0.67 -23.43 -20.60
CA GLU A 82 0.63 -23.02 -21.10
C GLU A 82 0.50 -22.71 -22.60
N THR A 83 0.91 -21.52 -23.04
CA THR A 83 1.35 -21.35 -24.44
C THR A 83 2.38 -20.23 -24.56
N LYS A 84 3.60 -20.62 -24.92
CA LYS A 84 4.66 -19.77 -25.48
C LYS A 84 4.53 -19.78 -27.01
N PRO A 85 4.81 -18.68 -27.71
CA PRO A 85 5.99 -18.68 -28.62
C PRO A 85 6.76 -17.34 -28.53
N ALA A 86 8.09 -17.32 -28.45
CA ALA A 86 9.05 -17.39 -29.56
C ALA A 86 9.07 -16.15 -30.49
N GLY A 87 9.93 -15.19 -30.13
CA GLY A 87 10.87 -14.44 -30.98
C GLY A 87 10.38 -13.69 -32.23
N PHE A 88 10.56 -12.36 -32.23
CA PHE A 88 11.00 -11.67 -33.45
C PHE A 88 11.87 -10.45 -33.14
N THR A 89 12.86 -10.31 -34.01
CA THR A 89 14.04 -9.44 -34.07
C THR A 89 13.73 -7.95 -34.19
N GLY A 90 14.63 -7.13 -33.63
CA GLY A 90 14.56 -5.68 -33.70
C GLY A 90 14.79 -5.09 -35.08
N SER A 91 14.32 -3.85 -35.23
CA SER A 91 14.96 -2.86 -36.09
C SER A 91 14.77 -1.48 -35.48
N LYS A 92 15.90 -0.83 -35.23
CA LYS A 92 15.99 0.60 -34.95
C LYS A 92 15.75 1.38 -36.23
N THR A 93 15.07 2.50 -36.14
CA THR A 93 15.29 3.64 -37.02
C THR A 93 15.09 4.89 -36.17
N GLU A 94 16.19 5.60 -35.94
CA GLU A 94 16.22 6.92 -35.32
C GLU A 94 15.95 7.94 -36.43
N ASP A 95 15.03 8.88 -36.19
CA ASP A 95 15.16 10.22 -36.74
C ASP A 95 14.82 11.25 -35.67
N LYS A 96 15.66 12.28 -35.56
CA LYS A 96 15.67 13.26 -34.47
C LYS A 96 14.94 14.52 -34.89
N THR A 97 13.95 14.92 -34.09
CA THR A 97 13.60 16.35 -33.92
C THR A 97 13.28 16.61 -32.46
N ALA A 98 13.98 17.58 -31.88
CA ALA A 98 13.97 17.90 -30.46
C ALA A 98 12.84 18.90 -30.16
N GLU A 99 11.80 18.39 -29.50
CA GLU A 99 10.94 19.13 -28.57
C GLU A 99 10.96 18.36 -27.25
N ASN A 100 10.72 19.05 -26.14
CA ASN A 100 10.80 18.50 -24.79
C ASN A 100 9.67 17.47 -24.56
N ASP A 101 9.86 16.26 -25.09
CA ASP A 101 8.90 15.18 -25.24
C ASP A 101 9.08 14.16 -24.12
N SER A 102 8.34 14.36 -23.03
CA SER A 102 8.09 13.29 -22.06
C SER A 102 7.12 12.29 -22.72
N GLY A 103 7.68 11.39 -23.53
CA GLY A 103 7.04 10.23 -24.16
C GLY A 103 5.53 10.29 -24.27
N GLN A 104 5.02 10.83 -25.38
CA GLN A 104 3.58 10.84 -25.66
C GLN A 104 2.98 9.43 -25.49
N MET A 105 1.93 9.35 -24.67
CA MET A 105 1.05 8.18 -24.57
C MET A 105 0.61 7.76 -25.98
N VAL A 106 1.03 6.58 -26.41
CA VAL A 106 0.60 5.98 -27.68
C VAL A 106 -0.71 5.25 -27.44
N ILE A 107 -1.76 5.69 -28.11
CA ILE A 107 -3.08 5.07 -28.07
C ILE A 107 -3.20 4.04 -29.19
N ASP A 108 -3.65 2.84 -28.83
CA ASP A 108 -4.03 1.81 -29.78
C ASP A 108 -5.35 2.21 -30.48
N PRO A 109 -5.37 2.31 -31.81
CA PRO A 109 -6.56 2.72 -32.56
C PRO A 109 -7.72 1.71 -32.49
N GLU A 110 -7.47 0.44 -32.17
CA GLU A 110 -8.52 -0.59 -32.05
C GLU A 110 -9.21 -0.52 -30.69
N THR A 111 -8.46 -0.31 -29.61
CA THR A 111 -9.00 -0.32 -28.25
C THR A 111 -9.33 1.08 -27.71
N GLY A 112 -8.74 2.13 -28.29
CA GLY A 112 -8.83 3.50 -27.79
C GLY A 112 -8.02 3.73 -26.50
N LYS A 113 -7.23 2.76 -26.05
CA LYS A 113 -6.46 2.78 -24.80
C LYS A 113 -4.96 2.74 -25.07
N ASP A 114 -4.14 3.07 -24.08
CA ASP A 114 -2.70 2.83 -24.14
C ASP A 114 -2.35 1.35 -23.95
N ARG A 115 -1.06 1.00 -24.09
CA ARG A 115 -0.54 -0.36 -23.87
C ARG A 115 -0.78 -0.94 -22.46
N TYR A 116 -1.24 -0.11 -21.52
CA TYR A 116 -1.56 -0.45 -20.14
C TYR A 116 -3.05 -0.26 -19.83
N LEU A 117 -3.90 -0.37 -20.85
CA LEU A 117 -5.35 -0.33 -20.76
C LEU A 117 -5.93 0.99 -20.21
N THR A 118 -5.13 2.06 -20.24
CA THR A 118 -5.51 3.39 -19.74
C THR A 118 -6.23 4.18 -20.84
N ASP A 119 -7.43 4.67 -20.54
CA ASP A 119 -8.12 5.62 -21.44
C ASP A 119 -7.40 6.97 -21.45
N PRO A 120 -7.49 7.75 -22.54
CA PRO A 120 -6.91 9.08 -22.60
C PRO A 120 -7.38 9.96 -21.42
N ALA A 121 -6.43 10.64 -20.77
CA ALA A 121 -6.77 11.59 -19.72
C ALA A 121 -7.61 12.75 -20.29
N PRO A 122 -8.60 13.27 -19.54
CA PRO A 122 -9.42 14.39 -20.00
C PRO A 122 -8.57 15.64 -20.34
N PRO A 123 -9.05 16.54 -21.22
CA PRO A 123 -8.34 17.77 -21.55
C PRO A 123 -7.94 18.57 -20.30
N GLY A 124 -6.67 19.00 -20.25
CA GLY A 124 -6.11 19.75 -19.13
C GLY A 124 -5.71 18.91 -17.91
N LYS A 125 -6.00 17.61 -17.88
CA LYS A 125 -5.50 16.71 -16.85
C LYS A 125 -4.10 16.18 -17.20
N PRO A 126 -3.23 15.93 -16.20
CA PRO A 126 -1.97 15.27 -16.43
C PRO A 126 -2.15 13.92 -17.14
N ARG A 127 -1.21 13.60 -18.01
CA ARG A 127 -1.12 12.29 -18.66
C ARG A 127 -0.22 11.38 -17.83
N PRO A 128 -0.44 10.05 -17.85
CA PRO A 128 0.47 9.12 -17.24
C PRO A 128 1.85 9.18 -17.91
N VAL A 129 2.88 8.91 -17.12
CA VAL A 129 4.27 8.80 -17.58
C VAL A 129 4.81 7.39 -17.35
N GLU A 130 5.84 7.04 -18.12
CA GLU A 130 6.65 5.84 -17.89
C GLU A 130 7.67 6.14 -16.78
N TRP A 131 7.23 5.95 -15.54
CA TRP A 131 7.92 6.42 -14.34
C TRP A 131 9.31 5.79 -14.13
N GLN A 132 9.60 4.64 -14.74
CA GLN A 132 10.93 4.01 -14.71
C GLN A 132 11.99 4.81 -15.48
N ASP A 133 11.57 5.59 -16.47
CA ASP A 133 12.46 6.38 -17.34
C ASP A 133 12.59 7.84 -16.85
N VAL A 134 11.84 8.21 -15.81
CA VAL A 134 11.86 9.56 -15.24
C VAL A 134 13.12 9.75 -14.39
N THR A 135 13.87 10.80 -14.70
CA THR A 135 15.00 11.22 -13.86
C THR A 135 14.50 12.20 -12.79
N VAL A 136 14.70 11.85 -11.52
CA VAL A 136 14.38 12.74 -10.39
C VAL A 136 15.47 13.80 -10.25
N ASN A 137 15.06 15.07 -10.27
CA ASN A 137 15.93 16.22 -10.05
C ASN A 137 15.95 16.59 -8.57
N THR A 138 16.94 16.09 -7.84
CA THR A 138 17.08 16.29 -6.39
C THR A 138 17.46 17.72 -5.99
N GLU A 139 17.84 18.58 -6.93
CA GLU A 139 18.16 19.98 -6.67
C GLU A 139 16.91 20.87 -6.69
N LEU A 140 15.83 20.42 -7.35
CA LEU A 140 14.56 21.15 -7.39
C LEU A 140 13.57 20.55 -6.40
N ARG A 141 13.55 21.13 -5.19
CA ARG A 141 12.61 20.77 -4.13
C ARG A 141 11.32 21.57 -4.26
N LEU A 142 10.20 20.85 -4.33
CA LEU A 142 8.85 21.35 -4.46
C LEU A 142 8.00 20.91 -3.25
N ALA A 143 6.74 21.33 -3.20
CA ALA A 143 5.81 20.99 -2.14
C ALA A 143 4.44 20.55 -2.67
N CYS A 144 3.86 19.53 -2.04
CA CYS A 144 2.49 19.11 -2.27
C CYS A 144 1.79 18.92 -0.92
N THR A 145 0.47 18.79 -0.93
CA THR A 145 -0.31 18.41 0.25
C THR A 145 -0.65 16.93 0.16
N LEU A 146 -0.49 16.18 1.26
CA LEU A 146 -0.83 14.77 1.33
C LEU A 146 -1.77 14.51 2.51
N SER A 147 -2.80 13.68 2.28
CA SER A 147 -3.64 13.11 3.34
C SER A 147 -4.01 11.66 3.04
N VAL A 148 -4.26 10.87 4.10
CA VAL A 148 -4.76 9.50 4.00
C VAL A 148 -5.91 9.31 4.96
N THR A 149 -7.08 8.91 4.46
CA THR A 149 -8.29 8.75 5.28
C THR A 149 -9.10 7.52 4.90
N CYS A 150 -9.76 6.92 5.89
CA CYS A 150 -10.69 5.81 5.75
C CYS A 150 -12.09 6.16 6.29
N LYS A 151 -12.48 7.43 6.18
CA LYS A 151 -13.73 7.96 6.76
C LYS A 151 -14.99 7.24 6.30
N THR A 152 -15.02 6.75 5.06
CA THR A 152 -16.13 5.97 4.49
C THR A 152 -16.46 4.72 5.32
N ILE A 153 -15.45 4.10 5.95
CA ILE A 153 -15.62 2.94 6.83
C ILE A 153 -16.54 3.26 8.01
N LEU A 154 -16.46 4.47 8.56
CA LEU A 154 -17.28 4.88 9.71
C LEU A 154 -18.78 4.88 9.40
N ASN A 155 -19.14 5.06 8.12
CA ASN A 155 -20.53 4.99 7.64
C ASN A 155 -20.92 3.58 7.14
N ASN A 156 -19.98 2.63 7.14
CA ASN A 156 -20.12 1.27 6.61
C ASN A 156 -19.58 0.22 7.61
N MET A 157 -19.71 0.49 8.91
CA MET A 157 -19.15 -0.33 9.99
C MET A 157 -19.72 -1.75 10.05
N ASP A 158 -20.92 -1.97 9.51
CA ASP A 158 -21.55 -3.29 9.38
C ASP A 158 -20.81 -4.21 8.40
N ARG A 159 -20.10 -3.62 7.43
CA ARG A 159 -19.31 -4.32 6.41
C ARG A 159 -17.83 -4.45 6.78
N PHE A 160 -17.36 -3.64 7.73
CA PHE A 160 -15.96 -3.61 8.11
C PHE A 160 -15.52 -4.87 8.85
N ASN A 161 -14.33 -5.36 8.54
CA ASN A 161 -13.70 -6.46 9.25
C ASN A 161 -13.48 -6.11 10.73
N LYS A 162 -14.29 -6.72 11.61
CA LYS A 162 -14.33 -6.41 13.05
C LYS A 162 -13.05 -6.79 13.79
N ASP A 163 -12.22 -7.67 13.24
CA ASP A 163 -10.93 -8.01 13.83
C ASP A 163 -9.91 -6.87 13.72
N LYS A 164 -10.21 -5.85 12.89
CA LYS A 164 -9.33 -4.70 12.62
C LYS A 164 -9.80 -3.40 13.28
N LEU A 165 -10.72 -3.48 14.23
CA LEU A 165 -11.21 -2.28 14.94
C LEU A 165 -10.10 -1.50 15.66
N GLU A 166 -9.06 -2.18 16.13
CA GLU A 166 -7.93 -1.53 16.82
C GLU A 166 -7.07 -0.65 15.91
N VAL A 167 -7.08 -0.90 14.59
CA VAL A 167 -6.33 -0.10 13.61
C VAL A 167 -7.19 0.96 12.92
N LEU A 168 -8.49 0.99 13.18
CA LEU A 168 -9.41 1.99 12.62
C LEU A 168 -9.39 3.28 13.48
N PRO A 169 -8.89 4.43 12.97
CA PRO A 169 -8.96 5.68 13.71
C PRO A 169 -10.41 6.12 13.92
N ALA A 170 -10.71 6.64 15.12
CA ALA A 170 -12.08 7.05 15.48
C ALA A 170 -12.66 8.14 14.58
N ASP A 171 -11.80 9.01 14.01
CA ASP A 171 -12.16 10.07 13.07
C ASP A 171 -11.91 9.69 11.60
N GLY A 172 -11.45 8.45 11.35
CA GLY A 172 -11.11 7.94 10.02
C GLY A 172 -9.88 8.61 9.40
N VAL A 173 -9.07 9.36 10.17
CA VAL A 173 -7.85 10.03 9.67
C VAL A 173 -6.62 9.21 10.05
N ILE A 174 -5.97 8.61 9.05
CA ILE A 174 -4.72 7.86 9.24
C ILE A 174 -3.51 8.79 9.15
N TYR A 175 -3.55 9.71 8.18
CA TYR A 175 -2.52 10.72 7.99
C TYR A 175 -3.20 12.07 7.74
N PRO A 176 -3.11 13.02 8.70
CA PRO A 176 -3.78 14.31 8.57
C PRO A 176 -3.19 15.11 7.41
N SER A 177 -4.04 15.91 6.77
CA SER A 177 -3.63 16.79 5.67
C SER A 177 -2.48 17.70 6.09
N ARG A 178 -1.38 17.62 5.34
CA ARG A 178 -0.21 18.46 5.57
C ARG A 178 0.63 18.63 4.33
N THR A 179 1.36 19.74 4.28
CA THR A 179 2.36 20.00 3.25
C THR A 179 3.58 19.10 3.48
N VAL A 180 4.00 18.42 2.41
CA VAL A 180 5.18 17.57 2.36
C VAL A 180 6.05 17.99 1.19
N ALA A 181 7.36 17.77 1.32
CA ALA A 181 8.31 18.09 0.26
C ALA A 181 8.45 16.90 -0.69
N PHE A 182 8.70 17.23 -1.96
CA PHE A 182 9.09 16.27 -2.98
C PHE A 182 10.09 16.90 -3.95
N TYR A 183 10.67 16.09 -4.82
CA TYR A 183 11.59 16.54 -5.85
C TYR A 183 10.94 16.43 -7.23
N GLU A 184 11.27 17.34 -8.14
CA GLU A 184 10.80 17.25 -9.53
C GLU A 184 11.15 15.87 -10.12
N GLY A 185 10.19 15.23 -10.79
CA GLY A 185 10.32 13.86 -11.28
C GLY A 185 9.78 12.78 -10.31
N GLU A 186 9.35 13.13 -9.09
CA GLU A 186 8.71 12.16 -8.20
C GLU A 186 7.22 11.96 -8.49
N SER A 187 6.76 10.71 -8.41
CA SER A 187 5.35 10.35 -8.56
C SER A 187 4.56 10.49 -7.24
N VAL A 188 3.22 10.42 -7.33
CA VAL A 188 2.34 10.27 -6.16
C VAL A 188 2.80 9.09 -5.30
N PHE A 189 3.13 7.95 -5.92
CA PHE A 189 3.60 6.76 -5.22
C PHE A 189 4.88 7.00 -4.42
N ASN A 190 5.86 7.72 -4.99
CA ASN A 190 7.13 8.00 -4.30
C ASN A 190 6.89 8.79 -3.01
N VAL A 191 6.07 9.85 -3.08
CA VAL A 191 5.75 10.69 -1.93
C VAL A 191 4.95 9.93 -0.89
N LEU A 192 3.92 9.18 -1.30
CA LEU A 192 3.12 8.36 -0.41
C LEU A 192 3.98 7.35 0.35
N GLN A 193 4.77 6.55 -0.38
CA GLN A 193 5.64 5.53 0.22
C GLN A 193 6.63 6.14 1.23
N ARG A 194 7.27 7.26 0.85
CA ARG A 194 8.23 7.96 1.73
C ARG A 194 7.56 8.44 3.01
N GLU A 195 6.41 9.10 2.90
CA GLU A 195 5.74 9.70 4.07
C GLU A 195 5.10 8.64 4.97
N MET A 196 4.51 7.56 4.43
CA MET A 196 4.02 6.45 5.26
C MET A 196 5.16 5.78 6.04
N LYS A 197 6.27 5.47 5.35
CA LYS A 197 7.47 4.89 5.98
C LYS A 197 8.04 5.79 7.08
N LYS A 198 8.21 7.08 6.79
CA LYS A 198 8.72 8.09 7.73
C LYS A 198 7.86 8.19 8.99
N HIS A 199 6.55 8.06 8.84
CA HIS A 199 5.58 8.12 9.93
C HIS A 199 5.28 6.77 10.57
N LYS A 200 5.97 5.69 10.15
CA LYS A 200 5.77 4.31 10.63
C LYS A 200 4.34 3.82 10.43
N ILE A 201 3.69 4.30 9.39
CA ILE A 201 2.37 3.81 8.96
C ILE A 201 2.64 2.66 8.00
N HIS A 202 2.06 1.49 8.31
CA HIS A 202 2.16 0.32 7.45
C HIS A 202 1.55 0.64 6.08
N MET A 203 2.21 0.17 5.02
CA MET A 203 1.72 0.28 3.65
C MET A 203 2.15 -0.96 2.88
N GLU A 204 1.20 -1.61 2.23
CA GLU A 204 1.42 -2.76 1.37
C GLU A 204 0.98 -2.43 -0.06
N PHE A 205 1.80 -2.86 -1.01
CA PHE A 205 1.63 -2.55 -2.42
C PHE A 205 2.31 -3.61 -3.27
N GLU A 206 1.77 -3.84 -4.46
CA GLU A 206 2.34 -4.74 -5.46
C GLU A 206 2.48 -4.02 -6.80
N MET A 207 3.58 -4.24 -7.52
CA MET A 207 3.69 -3.80 -8.90
C MET A 207 2.73 -4.63 -9.77
N THR A 208 1.77 -3.98 -10.42
CA THR A 208 0.87 -4.61 -11.40
C THR A 208 1.36 -4.31 -12.81
N PRO A 209 2.05 -5.26 -13.51
CA PRO A 209 2.66 -4.99 -14.81
C PRO A 209 1.66 -4.57 -15.88
N LEU A 210 0.42 -5.08 -15.80
CA LEU A 210 -0.65 -4.75 -16.73
C LEU A 210 -0.98 -3.25 -16.75
N TYR A 211 -0.83 -2.56 -15.62
CA TYR A 211 -1.16 -1.13 -15.46
C TYR A 211 0.08 -0.24 -15.32
N ASN A 212 1.27 -0.82 -15.39
CA ASN A 212 2.56 -0.17 -15.12
C ASN A 212 2.58 0.70 -13.86
N SER A 213 1.97 0.23 -12.77
CA SER A 213 1.93 0.96 -11.51
C SER A 213 1.94 0.02 -10.33
N ASN A 214 2.50 0.51 -9.22
CA ASN A 214 2.27 -0.08 -7.92
C ASN A 214 0.81 0.16 -7.52
N TYR A 215 0.09 -0.93 -7.25
CA TYR A 215 -1.25 -0.96 -6.68
C TYR A 215 -1.14 -0.94 -5.17
N ILE A 216 -1.93 -0.11 -4.49
CA ILE A 216 -1.91 0.01 -3.02
C ILE A 216 -2.96 -0.94 -2.45
N GLU A 217 -2.50 -2.04 -1.87
CA GLU A 217 -3.35 -3.08 -1.29
C GLU A 217 -3.82 -2.68 0.11
N GLY A 218 -2.96 -2.01 0.88
CA GLY A 218 -3.27 -1.66 2.27
C GLY A 218 -2.50 -0.48 2.81
N ILE A 219 -3.15 0.30 3.69
CA ILE A 219 -2.53 1.36 4.48
C ILE A 219 -3.04 1.24 5.92
N ASN A 220 -2.14 1.34 6.89
CA ASN A 220 -2.46 1.21 8.32
C ASN A 220 -3.16 -0.11 8.69
N ASN A 221 -2.77 -1.20 8.03
CA ASN A 221 -3.39 -2.54 8.15
C ASN A 221 -4.87 -2.59 7.76
N ILE A 222 -5.38 -1.56 7.09
CA ILE A 222 -6.68 -1.54 6.43
C ILE A 222 -6.41 -1.80 4.95
N TYR A 223 -6.94 -2.91 4.46
CA TYR A 223 -6.68 -3.47 3.15
C TYR A 223 -7.87 -3.34 2.23
N GLU A 224 -7.66 -3.51 0.94
CA GLU A 224 -8.73 -3.89 0.04
C GLU A 224 -9.53 -5.06 0.62
N PHE A 225 -10.81 -5.07 0.30
CA PHE A 225 -11.78 -6.06 0.76
C PHE A 225 -12.15 -6.05 2.24
N ASP A 226 -11.54 -5.21 3.09
CA ASP A 226 -11.92 -5.10 4.51
C ASP A 226 -13.33 -4.51 4.73
N CYS A 227 -13.98 -3.96 3.72
CA CYS A 227 -15.42 -3.61 3.70
C CYS A 227 -16.20 -4.37 2.60
N GLY A 228 -15.70 -5.52 2.16
CA GLY A 228 -16.27 -6.37 1.10
C GLY A 228 -15.59 -6.20 -0.26
N GLU A 229 -15.94 -7.04 -1.22
CA GLU A 229 -15.24 -7.19 -2.52
C GLU A 229 -15.06 -5.91 -3.37
N LEU A 230 -15.84 -4.86 -3.08
CA LEU A 230 -15.82 -3.58 -3.78
C LEU A 230 -15.00 -2.49 -3.04
N SER A 231 -14.35 -2.85 -1.94
CA SER A 231 -13.63 -1.91 -1.09
C SER A 231 -12.14 -1.90 -1.34
N GLY A 232 -11.51 -0.74 -1.20
CA GLY A 232 -10.09 -0.56 -1.50
C GLY A 232 -9.61 0.88 -1.41
N TRP A 233 -8.34 1.09 -1.76
CA TRP A 233 -7.71 2.41 -1.74
C TRP A 233 -7.79 3.10 -3.09
N MET A 234 -8.30 4.33 -3.10
CA MET A 234 -8.31 5.20 -4.27
C MET A 234 -7.44 6.42 -4.01
N TYR A 235 -6.76 6.90 -5.04
CA TYR A 235 -6.03 8.16 -4.97
C TYR A 235 -6.71 9.23 -5.81
N LYS A 236 -6.65 10.46 -5.31
CA LYS A 236 -7.23 11.64 -5.93
C LYS A 236 -6.18 12.74 -5.90
N VAL A 237 -6.05 13.48 -7.00
CA VAL A 237 -5.16 14.64 -7.10
C VAL A 237 -5.95 15.85 -7.55
N ASN A 238 -5.93 16.92 -6.76
CA ASN A 238 -6.67 18.16 -7.03
C ASN A 238 -8.17 17.90 -7.28
N GLY A 239 -8.77 17.03 -6.46
CA GLY A 239 -10.19 16.68 -6.57
C GLY A 239 -10.56 15.76 -7.74
N TRP A 240 -9.58 15.27 -8.51
CA TRP A 240 -9.81 14.35 -9.63
C TRP A 240 -9.21 12.98 -9.35
N PHE A 241 -9.95 11.91 -9.65
CA PHE A 241 -9.48 10.54 -9.58
C PHE A 241 -8.90 10.13 -10.94
N PRO A 242 -7.57 9.98 -11.07
CA PRO A 242 -6.99 9.56 -12.34
C PRO A 242 -7.37 8.11 -12.65
N ASN A 243 -7.52 7.82 -13.94
CA ASN A 243 -7.87 6.50 -14.45
C ASN A 243 -6.63 5.61 -14.71
N TYR A 244 -5.50 5.94 -14.11
CA TYR A 244 -4.24 5.21 -14.19
C TYR A 244 -3.63 5.14 -12.80
N GLY A 245 -2.61 4.31 -12.59
CA GLY A 245 -2.05 4.10 -11.26
C GLY A 245 -1.14 5.24 -10.77
N CYS A 246 -1.06 5.38 -9.45
CA CYS A 246 -0.34 6.47 -8.76
C CYS A 246 1.18 6.53 -9.03
N SER A 247 1.79 5.44 -9.53
CA SER A 247 3.20 5.47 -9.95
C SER A 247 3.39 6.27 -11.24
N ARG A 248 2.37 6.34 -12.09
CA ARG A 248 2.42 7.02 -13.39
C ARG A 248 1.98 8.49 -13.31
N TYR A 249 1.56 8.98 -12.13
CA TYR A 249 1.23 10.39 -11.93
C TYR A 249 2.46 11.17 -11.48
N GLN A 250 3.02 11.98 -12.38
CA GLN A 250 4.12 12.90 -12.07
C GLN A 250 3.60 14.13 -11.33
N LEU A 251 4.12 14.38 -10.13
CA LEU A 251 3.68 15.51 -9.30
C LEU A 251 4.14 16.86 -9.85
N LYS A 252 3.31 17.87 -9.59
CA LYS A 252 3.58 19.29 -9.78
C LYS A 252 3.53 20.02 -8.45
N ASP A 253 4.21 21.17 -8.40
CA ASP A 253 4.20 22.01 -7.21
C ASP A 253 2.77 22.46 -6.87
N GLY A 254 2.42 22.37 -5.59
CA GLY A 254 1.09 22.70 -5.08
C GLY A 254 0.02 21.61 -5.21
N ASP A 255 0.32 20.44 -5.80
CA ASP A 255 -0.67 19.37 -5.92
C ASP A 255 -1.25 18.95 -4.56
N VAL A 256 -2.55 18.63 -4.52
CA VAL A 256 -3.25 18.11 -3.35
C VAL A 256 -3.58 16.64 -3.58
N ILE A 257 -2.90 15.76 -2.84
CA ILE A 257 -3.01 14.31 -2.90
C ILE A 257 -3.87 13.80 -1.74
N GLU A 258 -4.87 13.00 -2.07
CA GLU A 258 -5.73 12.33 -1.09
C GLU A 258 -5.74 10.82 -1.40
N LEU A 259 -5.32 10.00 -0.45
CA LEU A 259 -5.61 8.56 -0.45
C LEU A 259 -6.85 8.34 0.41
N VAL A 260 -7.89 7.81 -0.22
CA VAL A 260 -9.21 7.62 0.39
C VAL A 260 -9.62 6.18 0.25
N TYR A 261 -10.14 5.62 1.34
CA TYR A 261 -10.75 4.30 1.29
C TYR A 261 -12.14 4.39 0.69
N THR A 262 -12.48 3.49 -0.22
CA THR A 262 -13.84 3.29 -0.73
C THR A 262 -14.39 1.99 -0.15
N CYS A 263 -15.67 1.98 0.18
CA CYS A 263 -16.45 0.78 0.45
C CYS A 263 -17.27 0.34 -0.77
N ASP A 264 -17.32 1.12 -1.87
CA ASP A 264 -18.24 0.85 -2.99
C ASP A 264 -17.70 1.23 -4.38
N LEU A 265 -16.47 0.83 -4.71
CA LEU A 265 -15.76 1.19 -5.97
C LEU A 265 -15.81 2.70 -6.32
N GLY A 266 -15.76 3.56 -5.32
CA GLY A 266 -15.75 5.02 -5.48
C GLY A 266 -17.13 5.67 -5.49
N ARG A 267 -18.23 4.92 -5.57
CA ARG A 267 -19.59 5.49 -5.56
C ARG A 267 -19.89 6.24 -4.27
N ASP A 268 -19.38 5.75 -3.15
CA ASP A 268 -19.44 6.38 -1.83
C ASP A 268 -18.50 7.59 -1.68
N LEU A 269 -17.62 7.82 -2.67
CA LEU A 269 -16.75 8.98 -2.79
C LEU A 269 -17.25 9.98 -3.86
N GLY A 270 -18.39 9.71 -4.50
CA GLY A 270 -18.95 10.52 -5.57
C GLY A 270 -18.35 10.25 -6.95
N GLU A 271 -17.70 9.10 -7.14
CA GLU A 271 -17.11 8.67 -8.42
C GLU A 271 -17.83 7.45 -9.00
N GLU A 272 -18.02 7.43 -10.30
CA GLU A 272 -18.58 6.28 -11.03
C GLU A 272 -17.48 5.63 -11.89
N TRP A 273 -16.81 4.63 -11.33
CA TRP A 273 -15.70 3.93 -12.02
C TRP A 273 -16.18 2.87 -13.04
N LEU A 274 -17.41 2.39 -12.92
CA LEU A 274 -18.01 1.36 -13.79
C LEU A 274 -19.40 1.79 -14.27
N GLY A 275 -19.42 2.85 -15.07
CA GLY A 275 -20.55 3.19 -15.94
C GLY A 275 -20.02 3.28 -17.35
N GLN A 276 -20.42 2.36 -18.23
CA GLN A 276 -20.19 2.43 -19.66
C GLN A 276 -20.40 3.87 -20.15
N SER A 277 -19.36 4.48 -20.72
CA SER A 277 -19.53 5.50 -21.74
C SER A 277 -20.18 4.81 -22.95
N GLY A 278 -21.49 4.62 -22.88
CA GLY A 278 -22.30 3.98 -23.90
C GLY A 278 -23.55 4.81 -24.14
N GLY A 279 -23.44 5.73 -25.10
CA GLY A 279 -24.58 6.34 -25.78
C GLY A 279 -25.12 7.64 -25.18
#